data_AF-A0A941ZFE3-F1
#
_entry.id   AF-A0A941ZFE3-F1
#
_cell.length_a   1.000
_cell.length_b   1.000
_cell.length_c   1.000
_cell.angle_alpha   90.00
_cell.angle_beta   90.00
_cell.angle_gamma   90.00
#
_symmetry.space_group_name_H-M   'P 1'
#
loop_
_entity.id
_entity.type
_entity.pdbx_description
1 polymer ?
#
loop_
_entity_poly.entity_id
_entity_poly.type
_entity_poly.pdbx_seq_one_letter_code
_entity_poly.pdbx_strand_id
1 'polypeptide(L)'
;YPLACKDKLGRLRVGAAVGVGDYSERVPELLKAGVDIIVVDTAHGHSQGVIDAVKSIKQKYPNLDIVAGNIATADAAKDLIRAGADAVKVGIGPGLIRAGADAVKVGIGPGSICTTRVVSGAGVPQITAVLDCFSVAEKARIPVIADGGIKFSGDITKALAAGASCVMIGGLFAGTDESPGETILFQGRTYKMYRGMGSIGAMDHGAGQQGPLLPVP
;
A
#
# COMPACT_ATOMS: atom_id res chain seq x y z
N TYR A 1 -3.02 -27.14 -5.28
CA TYR A 1 -2.33 -25.99 -4.65
C TYR A 1 -1.74 -26.37 -3.28
N PRO A 2 -0.57 -27.04 -3.22
CA PRO A 2 0.03 -27.50 -1.96
C PRO A 2 0.58 -26.36 -1.08
N LEU A 3 0.96 -25.23 -1.69
CA LEU A 3 1.44 -24.02 -1.00
C LEU A 3 0.33 -22.96 -0.85
N ALA A 4 -0.95 -23.37 -0.84
CA ALA A 4 -2.07 -22.43 -0.71
C ALA A 4 -1.99 -21.68 0.63
N CYS A 5 -2.09 -20.35 0.59
CA CYS A 5 -2.10 -19.50 1.77
C CYS A 5 -3.44 -19.63 2.50
N LYS A 6 -3.46 -20.46 3.56
CA LYS A 6 -4.66 -20.78 4.33
C LYS A 6 -4.60 -20.27 5.76
N ASP A 7 -5.76 -19.97 6.32
CA ASP A 7 -5.92 -19.70 7.74
C ASP A 7 -5.94 -21.01 8.56
N LYS A 8 -6.09 -20.89 9.88
CA LYS A 8 -6.14 -22.05 10.80
C LYS A 8 -7.38 -22.94 10.60
N LEU A 9 -8.38 -22.47 9.87
CA LEU A 9 -9.63 -23.18 9.55
C LEU A 9 -9.57 -23.82 8.15
N GLY A 10 -8.46 -23.66 7.42
CA GLY A 10 -8.27 -24.18 6.07
C GLY A 10 -8.86 -23.31 4.95
N ARG A 11 -9.38 -22.11 5.27
CA ARG A 11 -9.91 -21.13 4.29
C ARG A 11 -8.76 -20.35 3.68
N LEU A 12 -8.94 -19.83 2.46
CA LEU A 12 -7.94 -18.93 1.86
C LEU A 12 -7.87 -17.63 2.63
N ARG A 13 -6.66 -17.12 2.87
CA ARG A 13 -6.48 -15.85 3.58
C ARG A 13 -6.87 -14.66 2.70
N VAL A 14 -7.50 -13.67 3.32
CA VAL A 14 -7.94 -12.42 2.67
C VAL A 14 -7.48 -11.22 3.46
N GLY A 15 -6.91 -10.23 2.76
CA GLY A 15 -6.59 -8.91 3.30
C GLY A 15 -7.42 -7.81 2.64
N ALA A 16 -7.69 -6.73 3.37
CA ALA A 16 -8.45 -5.60 2.84
C ALA A 16 -7.85 -4.26 3.29
N ALA A 17 -7.90 -3.27 2.40
CA ALA A 17 -7.44 -1.92 2.70
C ALA A 17 -8.58 -1.03 3.24
N VAL A 18 -8.24 -0.15 4.18
CA VAL A 18 -9.11 0.90 4.72
C VAL A 18 -8.37 2.23 4.75
N GLY A 19 -9.11 3.33 4.64
CA GLY A 19 -8.58 4.67 4.80
C GLY A 19 -8.75 5.20 6.23
N VAL A 20 -8.10 6.33 6.51
CA VAL A 20 -8.23 7.03 7.80
C VAL A 20 -9.66 7.60 8.01
N GLY A 21 -10.41 7.82 6.92
CA GLY A 21 -11.76 8.40 6.97
C GLY A 21 -12.90 7.40 7.14
N ASP A 22 -12.69 6.11 6.84
CA ASP A 22 -13.78 5.11 6.80
C ASP A 22 -13.53 3.88 7.71
N TYR A 23 -12.38 3.80 8.39
CA TYR A 23 -12.02 2.61 9.18
C TYR A 23 -13.02 2.25 10.29
N SER A 24 -13.65 3.24 10.93
CA SER A 24 -14.54 3.04 12.07
C SER A 24 -15.77 2.20 11.72
N GLU A 25 -16.30 2.40 10.52
CA GLU A 25 -17.47 1.69 9.98
C GLU A 25 -17.06 0.47 9.15
N ARG A 26 -16.00 0.60 8.34
CA ARG A 26 -15.59 -0.44 7.38
C ARG A 26 -14.92 -1.64 8.01
N VAL A 27 -14.07 -1.45 9.02
CA VAL A 27 -13.37 -2.56 9.70
C VAL A 27 -14.35 -3.57 10.32
N PRO A 28 -15.38 -3.16 11.10
CA PRO A 28 -16.38 -4.10 11.61
C PRO A 28 -17.02 -4.98 10.52
N GLU A 29 -17.39 -4.40 9.37
CA GLU A 29 -18.02 -5.15 8.28
C GLU A 29 -17.05 -6.12 7.59
N LEU A 30 -15.79 -5.72 7.40
CA LEU A 30 -14.74 -6.60 6.87
C LEU A 30 -14.45 -7.79 7.80
N LEU A 31 -14.46 -7.56 9.12
CA LEU A 31 -14.31 -8.63 10.10
C LEU A 31 -15.49 -9.61 10.07
N LYS A 32 -16.73 -9.11 9.93
CA LYS A 32 -17.91 -9.98 9.74
C LYS A 32 -17.79 -10.83 8.47
N ALA A 33 -17.19 -10.29 7.40
CA ALA A 33 -16.90 -11.03 6.17
C ALA A 33 -15.72 -12.02 6.30
N GLY A 34 -15.00 -12.01 7.41
CA GLY A 34 -13.92 -12.96 7.69
C GLY A 34 -12.55 -12.56 7.17
N VAL A 35 -12.28 -11.26 7.00
CA VAL A 35 -10.93 -10.75 6.66
C VAL A 35 -9.92 -11.11 7.76
N ASP A 36 -8.74 -11.56 7.34
CA ASP A 36 -7.65 -11.95 8.26
C ASP A 36 -6.74 -10.78 8.63
N ILE A 37 -6.58 -9.81 7.73
CA ILE A 37 -5.63 -8.69 7.89
C ILE A 37 -6.17 -7.39 7.30
N ILE A 38 -5.98 -6.28 8.03
CA ILE A 38 -6.34 -4.94 7.56
C ILE A 38 -5.10 -4.14 7.19
N VAL A 39 -5.15 -3.46 6.06
CA VAL A 39 -4.12 -2.51 5.63
C VAL A 39 -4.69 -1.09 5.81
N VAL A 40 -4.16 -0.33 6.78
CA VAL A 40 -4.43 1.12 6.85
C VAL A 40 -3.56 1.77 5.79
N ASP A 41 -4.16 2.05 4.64
CA ASP A 41 -3.45 2.44 3.42
C ASP A 41 -3.63 3.93 3.13
N THR A 42 -2.52 4.65 3.07
CA THR A 42 -2.48 6.06 2.69
C THR A 42 -1.17 6.38 1.99
N ALA A 43 -1.15 7.44 1.19
CA ALA A 43 0.07 7.92 0.55
C ALA A 43 1.17 8.32 1.55
N HIS A 44 0.78 8.75 2.77
CA HIS A 44 1.71 9.11 3.84
C HIS A 44 1.25 8.62 5.21
N GLY A 45 1.83 7.51 5.64
CA GLY A 45 1.53 6.82 6.89
C GLY A 45 2.03 7.52 8.15
N HIS A 46 3.04 8.40 8.05
CA HIS A 46 3.57 9.13 9.20
C HIS A 46 2.75 10.40 9.50
N SER A 47 1.44 10.20 9.69
CA SER A 47 0.52 11.27 10.05
C SER A 47 -0.26 10.90 11.30
N GLN A 48 -0.67 11.92 12.05
CA GLN A 48 -1.40 11.72 13.30
C GLN A 48 -2.68 10.92 13.09
N GLY A 49 -3.44 11.19 12.02
CA GLY A 49 -4.67 10.46 11.71
C GLY A 49 -4.45 8.96 11.48
N VAL A 50 -3.34 8.56 10.86
CA VAL A 50 -3.00 7.14 10.67
C VAL A 50 -2.62 6.50 12.01
N ILE A 51 -1.78 7.17 12.79
CA ILE A 51 -1.37 6.71 14.12
C ILE A 51 -2.60 6.49 15.02
N ASP A 52 -3.54 7.43 15.00
CA ASP A 52 -4.77 7.36 15.78
C ASP A 52 -5.71 6.26 15.26
N ALA A 53 -5.82 6.09 13.94
CA ALA A 53 -6.59 4.99 13.35
C ALA A 53 -6.02 3.63 13.76
N VAL A 54 -4.70 3.42 13.65
CA VAL A 54 -4.04 2.18 14.06
C VAL A 54 -4.28 1.90 15.55
N LYS A 55 -4.10 2.90 16.42
CA LYS A 55 -4.37 2.77 17.86
C LYS A 55 -5.83 2.40 18.12
N SER A 56 -6.77 3.11 17.50
CA SER A 56 -8.21 2.91 17.66
C SER A 56 -8.64 1.49 17.23
N ILE A 57 -8.18 1.04 16.06
CA ILE A 57 -8.45 -0.31 15.55
C ILE A 57 -7.85 -1.34 16.49
N LYS A 58 -6.58 -1.18 16.90
CA LYS A 58 -5.90 -2.16 17.76
C LYS A 58 -6.51 -2.23 19.17
N GLN A 59 -6.98 -1.11 19.72
CA GLN A 59 -7.69 -1.07 21.00
C GLN A 59 -9.02 -1.85 20.92
N LYS A 60 -9.77 -1.68 19.83
CA LYS A 60 -11.06 -2.34 19.64
C LYS A 60 -10.93 -3.81 19.23
N TYR A 61 -9.90 -4.14 18.46
CA TYR A 61 -9.65 -5.46 17.89
C TYR A 61 -8.19 -5.88 18.12
N PRO A 62 -7.82 -6.24 19.36
CA PRO A 62 -6.42 -6.49 19.74
C PRO A 62 -5.77 -7.67 18.99
N ASN A 63 -6.59 -8.63 18.54
CA ASN A 63 -6.13 -9.83 17.82
C ASN A 63 -6.15 -9.68 16.30
N LEU A 64 -6.59 -8.54 15.76
CA LEU A 64 -6.60 -8.28 14.32
C LEU A 64 -5.22 -7.85 13.89
N ASP A 65 -4.66 -8.50 12.88
CA ASP A 65 -3.40 -8.09 12.26
C ASP A 65 -3.61 -6.81 11.44
N ILE A 66 -2.75 -5.82 11.66
CA ILE A 66 -2.79 -4.51 11.02
C ILE A 66 -1.46 -4.24 10.32
N VAL A 67 -1.53 -4.01 9.02
CA VAL A 67 -0.45 -3.41 8.23
C VAL A 67 -0.68 -1.90 8.18
N ALA A 68 0.30 -1.11 8.56
CA ALA A 68 0.21 0.35 8.47
C ALA A 68 1.24 0.92 7.48
N GLY A 69 0.80 1.86 6.65
CA GLY A 69 1.66 2.52 5.68
C GLY A 69 0.92 3.58 4.87
N ASN A 70 1.57 4.22 3.91
CA ASN A 70 2.92 3.97 3.41
C ASN A 70 3.97 4.85 4.10
N ILE A 71 5.13 4.28 4.45
CA ILE A 71 6.23 5.01 5.12
C ILE A 71 7.56 4.82 4.39
N ALA A 72 8.53 5.68 4.70
CA ALA A 72 9.86 5.63 4.09
C ALA A 72 11.01 6.03 5.03
N THR A 73 10.75 6.21 6.33
CA THR A 73 11.76 6.63 7.31
C THR A 73 11.73 5.74 8.57
N ALA A 74 12.86 5.69 9.28
CA ALA A 74 13.00 4.98 10.55
C ALA A 74 12.03 5.51 11.62
N ASP A 75 11.85 6.83 11.73
CA ASP A 75 10.95 7.44 12.71
C ASP A 75 9.48 7.11 12.44
N ALA A 76 9.08 7.13 11.16
CA ALA A 76 7.74 6.72 10.77
C ALA A 76 7.46 5.25 11.14
N ALA A 77 8.43 4.37 10.91
CA ALA A 77 8.32 2.96 11.30
C ALA A 77 8.18 2.83 12.82
N LYS A 78 9.02 3.52 13.58
CA LYS A 78 8.99 3.54 15.05
C LYS A 78 7.64 3.97 15.59
N ASP A 79 7.07 5.04 15.06
CA ASP A 79 5.80 5.60 15.54
C ASP A 79 4.61 4.70 15.20
N LEU A 80 4.56 4.10 13.99
CA LEU A 80 3.51 3.14 13.63
C LEU A 80 3.61 1.83 14.41
N ILE A 81 4.83 1.33 14.66
CA ILE A 81 5.05 0.16 15.51
C ILE A 81 4.55 0.43 16.93
N ARG A 82 4.88 1.60 17.49
CA ARG A 82 4.39 2.04 18.82
C ARG A 82 2.87 2.22 18.86
N ALA A 83 2.26 2.60 17.75
CA ALA A 83 0.81 2.71 17.62
C ALA A 83 0.11 1.34 17.66
N GLY A 84 0.84 0.25 17.39
CA GLY A 84 0.33 -1.11 17.39
C GLY A 84 0.22 -1.75 16.01
N ALA A 85 0.98 -1.30 15.00
CA ALA A 85 1.06 -2.01 13.72
C ALA A 85 1.82 -3.34 13.86
N ASP A 86 1.28 -4.44 13.33
CA ASP A 86 1.92 -5.76 13.32
C ASP A 86 2.81 -5.97 12.09
N ALA A 87 2.68 -5.09 11.09
CA ALA A 87 3.56 -4.99 9.94
C ALA A 87 3.60 -3.53 9.45
N VAL A 88 4.71 -3.11 8.86
CA VAL A 88 4.81 -1.80 8.19
C VAL A 88 4.95 -1.95 6.69
N LYS A 89 4.13 -1.20 5.94
CA LYS A 89 4.22 -1.14 4.49
C LYS A 89 5.15 0.00 4.09
N VAL A 90 6.33 -0.38 3.60
CA VAL A 90 7.43 0.51 3.19
C VAL A 90 7.47 0.57 1.70
N GLY A 91 7.32 1.75 1.16
CA GLY A 91 6.84 1.83 -0.19
C GLY A 91 5.90 2.97 -0.30
N ILE A 92 5.31 3.14 -1.46
CA ILE A 92 5.08 4.50 -1.89
C ILE A 92 3.84 4.63 -2.80
N GLY A 93 2.89 5.49 -2.39
CA GLY A 93 1.63 5.72 -3.09
C GLY A 93 1.40 7.18 -3.56
N PRO A 94 0.46 7.38 -4.53
CA PRO A 94 0.15 8.68 -5.10
C PRO A 94 -0.66 9.58 -4.15
N GLY A 95 -0.04 10.60 -3.54
CA GLY A 95 -0.73 11.57 -2.68
C GLY A 95 -0.81 12.99 -3.25
N LEU A 96 -2.02 13.55 -3.40
CA LEU A 96 -2.28 14.95 -3.81
C LEU A 96 -2.22 15.93 -2.63
N ILE A 97 -1.87 17.21 -2.87
CA ILE A 97 -1.77 18.29 -1.85
C ILE A 97 -3.10 19.06 -1.82
N ARG A 98 -3.67 19.35 -0.64
CA ARG A 98 -4.60 20.47 -0.49
C ARG A 98 -3.79 21.71 -0.09
N ALA A 99 -3.87 22.75 -0.90
CA ALA A 99 -3.17 24.02 -0.68
C ALA A 99 -3.75 24.76 0.55
N GLY A 100 -2.88 25.20 1.46
CA GLY A 100 -3.25 26.04 2.61
C GLY A 100 -2.68 25.65 3.99
N ALA A 101 -1.52 24.98 4.09
CA ALA A 101 -0.92 24.60 5.38
C ALA A 101 0.55 25.02 5.50
N ASP A 102 0.94 25.53 6.67
CA ASP A 102 2.30 25.98 7.07
C ASP A 102 3.29 24.81 7.35
N ALA A 103 3.12 23.64 6.70
CA ALA A 103 4.01 22.48 6.87
C ALA A 103 4.08 21.56 5.63
N VAL A 104 5.24 20.90 5.47
CA VAL A 104 5.65 20.08 4.32
C VAL A 104 4.91 18.74 4.28
N LYS A 105 4.33 18.42 3.11
CA LYS A 105 3.69 17.13 2.83
C LYS A 105 4.65 16.16 2.14
N VAL A 106 4.99 15.06 2.81
CA VAL A 106 5.84 14.00 2.25
C VAL A 106 4.97 12.97 1.53
N GLY A 107 4.85 13.10 0.22
CA GLY A 107 4.27 12.07 -0.66
C GLY A 107 5.36 11.48 -1.54
N ILE A 108 5.25 10.21 -1.91
CA ILE A 108 6.40 9.39 -2.28
C ILE A 108 6.18 8.82 -3.73
N GLY A 109 7.20 8.53 -4.59
CA GLY A 109 6.99 7.76 -5.87
C GLY A 109 8.08 6.83 -6.52
N PRO A 110 8.05 5.47 -6.42
CA PRO A 110 8.64 4.50 -7.33
C PRO A 110 7.60 3.57 -7.97
N GLY A 111 6.34 3.57 -7.50
CA GLY A 111 5.24 2.85 -8.14
C GLY A 111 5.11 3.32 -9.59
N SER A 112 4.92 2.38 -10.53
CA SER A 112 4.96 2.65 -11.98
C SER A 112 3.98 3.71 -12.45
N ILE A 113 2.92 3.92 -11.68
CA ILE A 113 1.82 4.87 -11.92
C ILE A 113 1.77 6.00 -10.87
N CYS A 114 2.71 6.02 -9.93
CA CYS A 114 2.75 7.03 -8.90
C CYS A 114 3.36 8.32 -9.46
N THR A 115 2.58 9.39 -9.48
CA THR A 115 3.02 10.70 -9.97
C THR A 115 3.60 11.59 -8.88
N THR A 116 3.62 11.14 -7.62
CA THR A 116 3.91 12.06 -6.51
C THR A 116 5.31 12.64 -6.55
N ARG A 117 6.36 11.86 -6.87
CA ARG A 117 7.71 12.44 -7.04
C ARG A 117 7.73 13.57 -8.07
N VAL A 118 7.00 13.39 -9.18
CA VAL A 118 6.94 14.36 -10.28
C VAL A 118 6.13 15.59 -9.88
N VAL A 119 5.03 15.41 -9.14
CA VAL A 119 4.09 16.49 -8.79
C VAL A 119 4.54 17.27 -7.55
N SER A 120 5.03 16.61 -6.50
CA SER A 120 5.42 17.25 -5.24
C SER A 120 6.91 17.52 -5.11
N GLY A 121 7.76 16.97 -5.99
CA GLY A 121 9.23 17.06 -5.88
C GLY A 121 9.83 16.27 -4.72
N ALA A 122 9.01 15.61 -3.90
CA ALA A 122 9.43 14.84 -2.74
C ALA A 122 9.43 13.33 -3.04
N GLY A 123 10.43 12.61 -2.56
CA GLY A 123 10.49 11.15 -2.67
C GLY A 123 11.78 10.56 -2.11
N VAL A 124 11.70 9.28 -1.75
CA VAL A 124 12.85 8.51 -1.25
C VAL A 124 13.12 7.35 -2.23
N PRO A 125 14.39 6.99 -2.53
CA PRO A 125 14.69 5.76 -3.24
C PRO A 125 14.18 4.53 -2.47
N GLN A 126 13.52 3.59 -3.17
CA GLN A 126 12.81 2.48 -2.53
C GLN A 126 13.72 1.60 -1.66
N ILE A 127 14.93 1.28 -2.12
CA ILE A 127 15.87 0.45 -1.33
C ILE A 127 16.32 1.19 -0.06
N THR A 128 16.58 2.50 -0.15
CA THR A 128 16.91 3.32 1.03
C THR A 128 15.76 3.33 2.03
N ALA A 129 14.53 3.53 1.56
CA ALA A 129 13.34 3.51 2.42
C ALA A 129 13.19 2.16 3.15
N VAL A 130 13.39 1.04 2.43
CA VAL A 130 13.34 -0.31 3.02
C VAL A 130 14.41 -0.48 4.10
N LEU A 131 15.67 -0.13 3.80
CA LEU A 131 16.79 -0.22 4.74
C LEU A 131 16.55 0.62 6.00
N ASP A 132 16.12 1.88 5.83
CA ASP A 132 15.87 2.80 6.94
C ASP A 132 14.78 2.28 7.87
N CYS A 133 13.64 1.85 7.32
CA CYS A 133 12.55 1.27 8.11
C CYS A 133 12.95 -0.07 8.75
N PHE A 134 13.69 -0.92 8.04
CA PHE A 134 14.16 -2.22 8.55
C PHE A 134 15.05 -2.06 9.78
N SER A 135 15.92 -1.04 9.82
CA SER A 135 16.82 -0.76 10.95
C SER A 135 16.12 -0.60 12.31
N VAL A 136 14.83 -0.25 12.28
CA VAL A 136 13.95 -0.15 13.45
C VAL A 136 13.06 -1.38 13.58
N ALA A 137 12.43 -1.80 12.48
CA ALA A 137 11.45 -2.88 12.47
C ALA A 137 12.05 -4.23 12.89
N GLU A 138 13.30 -4.51 12.52
CA GLU A 138 14.03 -5.73 12.91
C GLU A 138 14.12 -5.87 14.45
N LYS A 139 14.46 -4.78 15.15
CA LYS A 139 14.59 -4.77 16.62
C LYS A 139 13.27 -5.06 17.31
N ALA A 140 12.16 -4.65 16.69
CA ALA A 140 10.81 -4.91 17.16
C ALA A 140 10.22 -6.22 16.63
N ARG A 141 10.95 -6.96 15.78
CA ARG A 141 10.48 -8.15 15.05
C ARG A 141 9.20 -7.91 14.25
N ILE A 142 9.07 -6.71 13.70
CA ILE A 142 7.95 -6.31 12.85
C ILE A 142 8.36 -6.52 11.37
N PRO A 143 7.59 -7.27 10.57
CA PRO A 143 7.86 -7.45 9.16
C PRO A 143 7.71 -6.14 8.37
N VAL A 144 8.55 -6.00 7.35
CA VAL A 144 8.56 -4.89 6.40
C VAL A 144 8.04 -5.37 5.05
N ILE A 145 7.05 -4.68 4.48
CA ILE A 145 6.52 -4.98 3.15
C ILE A 145 7.03 -3.94 2.16
N ALA A 146 7.80 -4.34 1.15
CA ALA A 146 8.26 -3.42 0.10
C ALA A 146 7.19 -3.20 -0.98
N ASP A 147 6.54 -2.03 -0.98
CA ASP A 147 5.41 -1.67 -1.85
C ASP A 147 5.79 -0.67 -2.96
N GLY A 148 5.77 -1.16 -4.20
CA GLY A 148 6.04 -0.35 -5.39
C GLY A 148 7.49 -0.38 -5.87
N GLY A 149 7.71 -0.02 -7.14
CA GLY A 149 9.03 -0.02 -7.78
C GLY A 149 9.53 -1.39 -8.27
N ILE A 150 8.76 -2.46 -8.07
CA ILE A 150 9.09 -3.82 -8.55
C ILE A 150 8.69 -3.95 -10.02
N LYS A 151 9.67 -4.09 -10.91
CA LYS A 151 9.45 -4.29 -12.35
C LYS A 151 9.96 -5.63 -12.85
N PHE A 152 11.01 -6.15 -12.23
CA PHE A 152 11.63 -7.41 -12.59
C PHE A 152 11.84 -8.29 -11.37
N SER A 153 12.03 -9.60 -11.59
CA SER A 153 12.32 -10.56 -10.52
C SER A 153 13.53 -10.15 -9.68
N GLY A 154 14.55 -9.55 -10.30
CA GLY A 154 15.71 -9.02 -9.58
C GLY A 154 15.39 -7.91 -8.58
N ASP A 155 14.32 -7.14 -8.78
CA ASP A 155 13.90 -6.10 -7.83
C ASP A 155 13.28 -6.72 -6.57
N ILE A 156 12.60 -7.86 -6.71
CA ILE A 156 12.09 -8.65 -5.58
C ILE A 156 13.28 -9.13 -4.75
N THR A 157 14.27 -9.74 -5.39
CA THR A 157 15.48 -10.23 -4.70
C THR A 157 16.20 -9.10 -3.95
N LYS A 158 16.34 -7.93 -4.58
CA LYS A 158 16.97 -6.76 -3.93
C LYS A 158 16.16 -6.24 -2.75
N ALA A 159 14.83 -6.19 -2.86
CA ALA A 159 13.96 -5.74 -1.77
C ALA A 159 14.06 -6.68 -0.56
N LEU A 160 14.03 -8.00 -0.79
CA LEU A 160 14.22 -9.01 0.26
C LEU A 160 15.62 -8.91 0.89
N ALA A 161 16.67 -8.77 0.06
CA ALA A 161 18.03 -8.59 0.54
C ALA A 161 18.23 -7.29 1.34
N ALA A 162 17.43 -6.25 1.07
CA ALA A 162 17.42 -5.00 1.81
C ALA A 162 16.67 -5.08 3.16
N GLY A 163 16.06 -6.23 3.50
CA GLY A 163 15.38 -6.46 4.77
C GLY A 163 13.86 -6.51 4.69
N ALA A 164 13.26 -6.43 3.49
CA ALA A 164 11.82 -6.67 3.36
C ALA A 164 11.49 -8.15 3.63
N SER A 165 10.40 -8.40 4.36
CA SER A 165 9.86 -9.75 4.59
C SER A 165 9.03 -10.24 3.39
N CYS A 166 8.40 -9.31 2.66
CA CYS A 166 7.70 -9.59 1.42
C CYS A 166 7.61 -8.33 0.54
N VAL A 167 7.10 -8.48 -0.68
CA VAL A 167 6.88 -7.38 -1.63
C VAL A 167 5.40 -7.24 -1.95
N MET A 168 4.93 -6.02 -2.15
CA MET A 168 3.60 -5.72 -2.68
C MET A 168 3.74 -5.23 -4.13
N ILE A 169 2.99 -5.88 -5.02
CA ILE A 169 3.12 -5.76 -6.47
C ILE A 169 1.78 -5.32 -7.05
N GLY A 170 1.79 -4.21 -7.78
CA GLY A 170 0.64 -3.75 -8.56
C GLY A 170 0.82 -4.04 -10.05
N GLY A 171 1.72 -3.28 -10.70
CA GLY A 171 1.85 -3.28 -12.17
C GLY A 171 2.09 -4.63 -12.83
N LEU A 172 2.82 -5.56 -12.21
CA LEU A 172 3.04 -6.90 -12.79
C LEU A 172 1.79 -7.79 -12.75
N PHE A 173 0.84 -7.52 -11.85
CA PHE A 173 -0.42 -8.25 -11.77
C PHE A 173 -1.56 -7.57 -12.54
N ALA A 174 -1.40 -6.30 -12.92
CA ALA A 174 -2.47 -5.51 -13.51
C ALA A 174 -2.99 -6.01 -14.87
N GLY A 175 -2.17 -6.69 -15.67
CA GLY A 175 -2.53 -7.27 -16.97
C GLY A 175 -3.07 -8.70 -16.94
N THR A 176 -3.04 -9.37 -15.78
CA THR A 176 -3.40 -10.80 -15.65
C THR A 176 -4.90 -11.05 -15.82
N ASP A 177 -5.30 -12.28 -16.15
CA ASP A 177 -6.71 -12.64 -16.33
C ASP A 177 -7.53 -12.39 -15.05
N GLU A 178 -6.94 -12.62 -13.88
CA GLU A 178 -7.54 -12.43 -12.56
C GLU A 178 -7.69 -10.96 -12.14
N SER A 179 -6.98 -10.03 -12.80
CA SER A 179 -7.09 -8.61 -12.48
C SER A 179 -8.46 -8.04 -12.92
N PRO A 180 -9.03 -7.10 -12.15
CA PRO A 180 -10.35 -6.56 -12.47
C PRO A 180 -10.34 -5.69 -13.73
N GLY A 181 -11.49 -5.61 -14.39
CA GLY A 181 -11.71 -4.80 -15.60
C GLY A 181 -11.62 -5.61 -16.89
N GLU A 182 -11.94 -4.94 -17.99
CA GLU A 182 -12.00 -5.57 -19.31
C GLU A 182 -10.69 -5.43 -20.07
N THR A 183 -10.44 -6.42 -20.91
CA THR A 183 -9.33 -6.44 -21.85
C THR A 183 -9.67 -5.60 -23.08
N ILE A 184 -8.76 -4.71 -23.48
CA ILE A 184 -8.90 -3.81 -24.63
C ILE A 184 -7.86 -4.15 -25.71
N LEU A 185 -8.25 -3.97 -26.98
CA LEU A 185 -7.33 -4.05 -28.12
C LEU A 185 -6.87 -2.64 -28.49
N PHE A 186 -5.57 -2.38 -28.38
CA PHE A 186 -4.97 -1.10 -28.75
C PHE A 186 -3.75 -1.35 -29.65
N GLN A 187 -3.73 -0.74 -30.84
CA GLN A 187 -2.63 -0.88 -31.80
C GLN A 187 -2.23 -2.36 -32.08
N GLY A 188 -3.22 -3.26 -32.15
CA GLY A 188 -3.00 -4.67 -32.43
C GLY A 188 -2.43 -5.49 -31.26
N ARG A 189 -2.40 -4.93 -30.05
CA ARG A 189 -2.01 -5.62 -28.82
C ARG A 189 -3.12 -5.55 -27.78
N THR A 190 -3.13 -6.56 -26.95
CA THR A 190 -4.08 -6.73 -25.85
C THR A 190 -3.56 -6.02 -24.60
N TYR A 191 -4.42 -5.27 -23.93
CA TYR A 191 -4.07 -4.53 -22.71
C TYR A 191 -5.20 -4.59 -21.69
N LYS A 192 -4.87 -4.39 -20.41
CA LYS A 192 -5.84 -4.01 -19.37
C LYS A 192 -5.57 -2.60 -18.86
N MET A 193 -6.61 -2.00 -18.28
CA MET A 193 -6.54 -0.63 -17.75
C MET A 193 -5.94 -0.62 -16.35
N TYR A 194 -4.86 0.16 -16.15
CA TYR A 194 -4.20 0.29 -14.86
C TYR A 194 -4.10 1.76 -14.43
N ARG A 195 -4.48 2.04 -13.17
CA ARG A 195 -4.52 3.40 -12.61
C ARG A 195 -4.16 3.43 -11.13
N GLY A 196 -3.73 4.60 -10.68
CA GLY A 196 -3.37 4.84 -9.27
C GLY A 196 -4.51 5.41 -8.47
N MET A 197 -4.58 5.06 -7.19
CA MET A 197 -5.66 5.52 -6.32
C MET A 197 -5.69 7.05 -6.12
N GLY A 198 -4.56 7.74 -6.34
CA GLY A 198 -4.46 9.19 -6.34
C GLY A 198 -4.63 9.84 -7.72
N SER A 199 -5.04 9.08 -8.74
CA SER A 199 -5.41 9.62 -10.05
C SER A 199 -6.82 10.19 -10.03
N ILE A 200 -7.09 11.18 -10.90
CA ILE A 200 -8.41 11.81 -11.01
C ILE A 200 -9.50 10.74 -11.21
N GLY A 201 -9.30 9.80 -12.13
CA GLY A 201 -10.28 8.75 -12.40
C GLY A 201 -10.53 7.78 -11.24
N ALA A 202 -9.63 7.69 -10.25
CA ALA A 202 -9.84 6.88 -9.05
C ALA A 202 -10.52 7.64 -7.91
N MET A 203 -10.25 8.95 -7.79
CA MET A 203 -10.82 9.83 -6.76
C MET A 203 -12.23 10.32 -7.11
N ASP A 204 -12.53 10.41 -8.41
CA ASP A 204 -13.85 10.81 -8.90
C ASP A 204 -14.78 9.58 -8.91
N HIS A 205 -15.41 9.30 -7.77
CA HIS A 205 -16.40 8.23 -7.61
C HIS A 205 -17.74 8.57 -8.30
N GLY A 206 -17.70 9.06 -9.54
CA GLY A 206 -18.86 9.46 -10.33
C GLY A 206 -18.59 9.35 -11.84
N ALA A 207 -19.36 8.50 -12.51
CA ALA A 207 -19.62 8.48 -13.95
C ALA A 207 -18.43 8.79 -14.91
N GLY A 208 -17.75 7.74 -15.37
CA GLY A 208 -17.39 7.64 -16.78
C GLY A 208 -16.30 8.55 -17.36
N GLN A 209 -15.54 9.32 -16.57
CA GLN A 209 -14.41 10.10 -17.11
C GLN A 209 -13.05 9.44 -16.89
N GLN A 210 -12.48 9.00 -18.01
CA GLN A 210 -11.17 8.37 -18.15
C GLN A 210 -10.06 9.43 -18.00
N GLY A 211 -9.44 9.51 -16.82
CA GLY A 211 -8.13 10.19 -16.66
C GLY A 211 -7.05 9.50 -17.49
N PRO A 212 -5.79 9.97 -17.50
CA PRO A 212 -4.74 9.33 -18.29
C PRO A 212 -4.52 7.90 -17.79
N LEU A 213 -4.93 6.95 -18.62
CA LEU A 213 -4.87 5.51 -18.35
C LEU A 213 -3.63 4.97 -19.04
N LEU A 214 -2.81 4.23 -18.29
CA LEU A 214 -1.65 3.57 -18.86
C LEU A 214 -2.06 2.14 -19.23
N PRO A 215 -2.12 1.80 -20.53
CA PRO A 215 -2.41 0.44 -20.94
C PRO A 215 -1.24 -0.45 -20.47
N VAL A 216 -1.55 -1.48 -19.69
CA VAL A 216 -0.57 -2.50 -19.29
C VAL A 216 -0.77 -3.74 -20.15
N PRO A 217 0.30 -4.26 -20.79
CA PRO A 217 0.19 -5.47 -21.60
C PRO A 217 -0.12 -6.70 -20.76
#